data_AF-A0A558H6V6-F1
#
_entry.id   AF-A0A558H6V6-F1
#
_cell.length_a   1.000
_cell.length_b   1.000
_cell.length_c   1.000
_cell.angle_alpha   90.00
_cell.angle_beta   90.00
_cell.angle_gamma   90.00
#
_symmetry.space_group_name_H-M   'P 1'
#
loop_
_entity.id
_entity.type
_entity.pdbx_description
1 polymer ?
#
loop_
_entity_poly.entity_id
_entity_poly.type
_entity_poly.pdbx_seq_one_letter_code
_entity_poly.pdbx_strand_id
1 'polypeptide(L)'
;MGSDDWYTSSTWSDEDQEIFSAKIKRARYRKWGYMVTKGEALLRSADASLFPVGEGLIREAIEGNPDKFFLAGYYETLGAFYARAGRKDDAIEHFRTAIASRTPQFGTRLTELDLATGLLSRQRPEDIEEAGEVLASQPCQDILMNVDRFRWEFLMATLKLLQGRAAEAVDHAEQALAIAGLSNPQFPRHPTVGVVNAPADWLEGLRNIISEAESVSVGKSLTHADWIPKRRS
;
A
#
# COMPACT_ATOMS: atom_id res chain seq x y z
N MET A 1 -23.37 -13.42 -19.49
CA MET A 1 -23.02 -12.56 -18.35
C MET A 1 -23.91 -12.92 -17.18
N GLY A 2 -23.33 -13.31 -16.04
CA GLY A 2 -24.10 -13.59 -14.81
C GLY A 2 -24.70 -12.31 -14.23
N SER A 3 -25.71 -12.43 -13.36
CA SER A 3 -26.50 -11.29 -12.85
C SER A 3 -25.70 -10.21 -12.12
N ASP A 4 -24.46 -10.50 -11.73
CA ASP A 4 -23.63 -9.67 -10.84
C ASP A 4 -22.44 -9.02 -11.56
N ASP A 5 -22.24 -9.29 -12.85
CA ASP A 5 -21.06 -8.80 -13.60
C ASP A 5 -21.03 -7.27 -13.80
N TRP A 6 -22.19 -6.60 -13.65
CA TRP A 6 -22.39 -5.18 -13.97
C TRP A 6 -21.56 -4.20 -13.13
N TYR A 7 -21.08 -4.60 -11.94
CA TYR A 7 -20.24 -3.76 -11.07
C TYR A 7 -18.85 -4.35 -10.79
N THR A 8 -18.54 -5.54 -11.30
CA THR A 8 -17.21 -6.18 -11.17
C THR A 8 -16.44 -6.23 -12.48
N SER A 9 -17.10 -6.00 -13.62
CA SER A 9 -16.44 -5.94 -14.92
C SER A 9 -15.47 -4.76 -15.03
N SER A 10 -14.40 -4.93 -15.80
CA SER A 10 -13.41 -3.88 -16.09
C SER A 10 -13.73 -3.06 -17.36
N THR A 11 -14.90 -3.27 -17.97
CA THR A 11 -15.39 -2.56 -19.16
C THR A 11 -16.27 -1.36 -18.79
N TRP A 12 -16.36 -0.36 -19.66
CA TRP A 12 -17.18 0.84 -19.44
C TRP A 12 -17.75 1.41 -20.74
N SER A 13 -18.40 0.56 -21.52
CA SER A 13 -19.15 0.98 -22.71
C SER A 13 -20.38 1.82 -22.36
N ASP A 14 -21.03 2.44 -23.35
CA ASP A 14 -22.29 3.16 -23.14
C ASP A 14 -23.38 2.24 -22.55
N GLU A 15 -23.43 0.97 -22.99
CA GLU A 15 -24.34 -0.03 -22.42
C GLU A 15 -24.00 -0.34 -20.95
N ASP A 16 -22.72 -0.51 -20.62
CA ASP A 16 -22.28 -0.72 -19.23
C ASP A 16 -22.70 0.47 -18.33
N GLN A 17 -22.55 1.70 -18.84
CA GLN A 17 -22.92 2.92 -18.13
C GLN A 17 -24.43 3.00 -17.89
N GLU A 18 -25.26 2.68 -18.88
CA GLU A 18 -26.72 2.66 -18.75
C GLU A 18 -27.18 1.61 -17.73
N ILE A 19 -26.65 0.39 -17.82
CA ILE A 19 -26.96 -0.70 -16.89
C ILE A 19 -26.55 -0.32 -15.47
N PHE A 20 -25.30 0.13 -15.29
CA PHE A 20 -24.77 0.53 -13.99
C PHE A 20 -25.61 1.66 -13.38
N SER A 21 -25.89 2.71 -14.14
CA SER A 21 -26.70 3.86 -13.70
C SER A 21 -28.11 3.45 -13.28
N ALA A 22 -28.77 2.58 -14.06
CA ALA A 22 -30.10 2.08 -13.73
C ALA A 22 -30.11 1.23 -12.45
N LYS A 23 -29.06 0.44 -12.21
CA LYS A 23 -28.91 -0.41 -11.02
C LYS A 23 -28.58 0.42 -9.78
N ILE A 24 -27.66 1.39 -9.89
CA ILE A 24 -27.26 2.28 -8.79
C ILE A 24 -28.43 3.12 -8.28
N LYS A 25 -29.29 3.65 -9.18
CA LYS A 25 -30.50 4.39 -8.78
C LYS A 25 -31.44 3.55 -7.90
N ARG A 26 -31.43 2.22 -8.04
CA ARG A 26 -32.26 1.29 -7.26
C ARG A 26 -31.55 0.78 -6.01
N ALA A 27 -30.22 0.71 -6.03
CA ALA A 27 -29.41 0.33 -4.88
C ALA A 27 -29.46 1.49 -3.86
N ARG A 28 -30.20 1.30 -2.76
CA ARG A 28 -30.32 2.33 -1.71
C ARG A 28 -29.00 2.48 -0.94
N TYR A 29 -28.88 1.82 0.22
CA TYR A 29 -27.70 1.90 1.08
C TYR A 29 -26.45 1.23 0.46
N ARG A 30 -26.63 0.16 -0.32
CA ARG A 30 -25.51 -0.61 -0.92
C ARG A 30 -24.82 0.07 -2.11
N LYS A 31 -25.38 1.16 -2.66
CA LYS A 31 -24.83 1.76 -3.89
C LYS A 31 -23.37 2.17 -3.77
N TRP A 32 -22.97 2.68 -2.61
CA TRP A 32 -21.62 3.17 -2.39
C TRP A 32 -20.59 2.03 -2.51
N GLY A 33 -20.90 0.86 -1.95
CA GLY A 33 -20.08 -0.33 -2.13
C GLY A 33 -19.98 -0.75 -3.60
N TYR A 34 -21.10 -0.75 -4.34
CA TYR A 34 -21.07 -1.07 -5.78
C TYR A 34 -20.27 -0.07 -6.60
N MET A 35 -20.34 1.22 -6.28
CA MET A 35 -19.53 2.26 -6.91
C MET A 35 -18.05 2.06 -6.66
N VAL A 36 -17.68 1.70 -5.43
CA VAL A 36 -16.27 1.43 -5.11
C VAL A 36 -15.79 0.17 -5.82
N THR A 37 -16.54 -0.93 -5.78
CA THR A 37 -16.15 -2.16 -6.49
C THR A 37 -16.03 -1.93 -7.99
N LYS A 38 -16.96 -1.18 -8.61
CA LYS A 38 -16.85 -0.84 -10.03
C LYS A 38 -15.67 0.06 -10.30
N GLY A 39 -15.48 1.10 -9.48
CA GLY A 39 -14.33 1.99 -9.60
C GLY A 39 -13.00 1.24 -9.53
N GLU A 40 -12.86 0.31 -8.60
CA GLU A 40 -11.68 -0.56 -8.51
C GLU A 40 -11.49 -1.44 -9.75
N ALA A 41 -12.57 -2.03 -10.29
CA ALA A 41 -12.49 -2.85 -11.49
C ALA A 41 -12.00 -2.04 -12.70
N LEU A 42 -12.47 -0.79 -12.83
CA LEU A 42 -12.01 0.15 -13.85
C LEU A 42 -10.56 0.59 -13.63
N LEU A 43 -10.16 0.86 -12.39
CA LEU A 43 -8.77 1.23 -12.04
C LEU A 43 -7.77 0.08 -12.27
N ARG A 44 -8.22 -1.19 -12.22
CA ARG A 44 -7.40 -2.37 -12.57
C ARG A 44 -7.41 -2.67 -14.08
N SER A 45 -8.24 -1.98 -14.86
CA SER A 45 -8.34 -2.23 -16.30
C SER A 45 -7.01 -1.96 -17.00
N ALA A 46 -6.76 -2.71 -18.08
CA ALA A 46 -5.64 -2.44 -18.97
C ALA A 46 -5.84 -1.13 -19.77
N ASP A 47 -7.09 -0.68 -19.90
CA ASP A 47 -7.42 0.59 -20.53
C ASP A 47 -7.22 1.75 -19.55
N ALA A 48 -6.07 2.43 -19.68
CA ALA A 48 -5.73 3.57 -18.83
C ALA A 48 -6.71 4.75 -18.95
N SER A 49 -7.50 4.82 -20.02
CA SER A 49 -8.54 5.87 -20.16
C SER A 49 -9.69 5.70 -19.16
N LEU A 50 -9.82 4.51 -18.55
CA LEU A 50 -10.83 4.23 -17.53
C LEU A 50 -10.40 4.67 -16.12
N PHE A 51 -9.14 5.07 -15.93
CA PHE A 51 -8.64 5.51 -14.62
C PHE A 51 -9.45 6.68 -14.05
N PRO A 52 -9.68 7.80 -14.78
CA PRO A 52 -10.45 8.93 -14.26
C PRO A 52 -11.90 8.57 -13.94
N VAL A 53 -12.48 7.61 -14.68
CA VAL A 53 -13.83 7.11 -14.44
C VAL A 53 -13.88 6.34 -13.12
N GLY A 54 -12.95 5.39 -12.93
CA GLY A 54 -12.92 4.60 -11.70
C GLY A 54 -12.61 5.45 -10.47
N GLU A 55 -11.69 6.40 -10.59
CA GLU A 55 -11.40 7.42 -9.59
C GLU A 55 -12.66 8.24 -9.24
N GLY A 56 -13.40 8.69 -10.26
CA GLY A 56 -14.65 9.45 -10.10
C GLY A 56 -15.71 8.68 -9.33
N LEU A 57 -15.91 7.39 -9.63
CA LEU A 57 -16.88 6.55 -8.92
C LEU A 57 -16.54 6.39 -7.43
N ILE A 58 -15.26 6.20 -7.10
CA ILE A 58 -14.84 6.08 -5.69
C ILE A 58 -14.98 7.42 -4.97
N ARG A 59 -14.62 8.54 -5.61
CA ARG A 59 -14.81 9.88 -5.04
C ARG A 59 -16.27 10.20 -4.77
N GLU A 60 -17.16 9.92 -5.72
CA GLU A 60 -18.60 10.12 -5.51
C GLU A 60 -19.11 9.25 -4.36
N ALA A 61 -18.58 8.02 -4.20
CA ALA A 61 -18.89 7.19 -3.05
C ALA A 61 -18.37 7.77 -1.72
N ILE A 62 -17.19 8.37 -1.69
CA ILE A 62 -16.64 9.03 -0.50
C ILE A 62 -17.48 10.24 -0.09
N GLU A 63 -17.83 11.09 -1.06
CA GLU A 63 -18.59 12.32 -0.84
C GLU A 63 -20.04 12.04 -0.45
N GLY A 64 -20.66 11.08 -1.13
CA GLY A 64 -22.08 10.79 -0.98
C GLY A 64 -22.42 9.81 0.15
N ASN A 65 -21.48 8.96 0.60
CA ASN A 65 -21.79 7.95 1.60
C ASN A 65 -22.05 8.58 2.99
N PRO A 66 -23.28 8.45 3.53
CA PRO A 66 -23.59 8.92 4.87
C PRO A 66 -22.91 8.08 5.94
N ASP A 67 -22.58 6.83 5.63
CA ASP A 67 -21.89 5.93 6.54
C ASP A 67 -20.37 6.12 6.45
N LYS A 68 -19.82 6.71 7.51
CA LYS A 68 -18.40 7.01 7.61
C LYS A 68 -17.54 5.78 7.92
N PHE A 69 -18.17 4.66 8.29
CA PHE A 69 -17.47 3.42 8.68
C PHE A 69 -16.54 2.90 7.56
N PHE A 70 -16.97 2.99 6.30
CA PHE A 70 -16.21 2.44 5.16
C PHE A 70 -15.22 3.43 4.53
N LEU A 71 -15.22 4.70 4.94
CA LEU A 71 -14.43 5.72 4.24
C LEU A 71 -12.92 5.46 4.28
N ALA A 72 -12.41 4.95 5.41
CA ALA A 72 -11.00 4.61 5.54
C ALA A 72 -10.55 3.64 4.43
N GLY A 73 -11.35 2.59 4.15
CA GLY A 73 -11.05 1.63 3.10
C GLY A 73 -11.14 2.22 1.68
N TYR A 74 -12.04 3.18 1.46
CA TYR A 74 -12.16 3.85 0.15
C TYR A 74 -10.96 4.76 -0.14
N TYR A 75 -10.49 5.49 0.87
CA TYR A 75 -9.26 6.28 0.78
C TYR A 75 -8.02 5.40 0.62
N GLU A 76 -7.91 4.29 1.37
CA GLU A 76 -6.84 3.31 1.22
C GLU A 76 -6.78 2.75 -0.21
N THR A 77 -7.95 2.46 -0.79
CA THR A 77 -8.07 2.00 -2.17
C THR A 77 -7.52 3.03 -3.15
N LEU A 78 -7.96 4.29 -3.07
CA LEU A 78 -7.42 5.36 -3.92
C LEU A 78 -5.91 5.51 -3.74
N GLY A 79 -5.42 5.56 -2.50
CA GLY A 79 -4.00 5.67 -2.18
C GLY A 79 -3.18 4.56 -2.84
N ALA A 80 -3.65 3.31 -2.76
CA ALA A 80 -3.01 2.17 -3.40
C ALA A 80 -2.92 2.30 -4.93
N PHE A 81 -3.98 2.81 -5.58
CA PHE A 81 -3.97 3.01 -7.03
C PHE A 81 -3.07 4.18 -7.46
N TYR A 82 -3.05 5.29 -6.73
CA TYR A 82 -2.11 6.38 -6.99
C TYR A 82 -0.66 5.95 -6.79
N ALA A 83 -0.38 5.18 -5.74
CA ALA A 83 0.96 4.63 -5.50
C ALA A 83 1.43 3.78 -6.69
N ARG A 84 0.55 2.90 -7.20
CA ARG A 84 0.82 2.08 -8.39
C ARG A 84 1.01 2.92 -9.66
N ALA A 85 0.26 4.02 -9.80
CA ALA A 85 0.43 4.97 -10.89
C ALA A 85 1.67 5.87 -10.75
N GLY A 86 2.45 5.74 -9.68
CA GLY A 86 3.62 6.57 -9.40
C GLY A 86 3.29 7.98 -8.91
N ARG A 87 2.02 8.26 -8.64
CA ARG A 87 1.50 9.53 -8.09
C ARG A 87 1.68 9.54 -6.57
N LYS A 88 2.94 9.67 -6.14
CA LYS A 88 3.35 9.53 -4.73
C LYS A 88 2.64 10.51 -3.80
N ASP A 89 2.54 11.78 -4.18
CA ASP A 89 1.94 12.81 -3.32
C ASP A 89 0.45 12.55 -3.08
N ASP A 90 -0.31 12.21 -4.14
CA ASP A 90 -1.72 11.84 -4.03
C ASP A 90 -1.90 10.58 -3.18
N ALA A 91 -1.02 9.58 -3.34
CA ALA A 91 -1.08 8.36 -2.56
C ALA A 91 -0.91 8.63 -1.06
N ILE A 92 0.09 9.43 -0.70
CA ILE A 92 0.38 9.82 0.68
C ILE A 92 -0.81 10.57 1.30
N GLU A 93 -1.39 11.53 0.58
CA GLU A 93 -2.57 12.27 1.06
C GLU A 93 -3.71 11.30 1.38
N HIS A 94 -4.03 10.39 0.45
CA HIS A 94 -5.11 9.43 0.65
C HIS A 94 -4.83 8.44 1.79
N PHE A 95 -3.58 7.97 1.96
CA PHE A 95 -3.24 7.11 3.10
C PHE A 95 -3.36 7.86 4.44
N ARG A 96 -2.93 9.13 4.51
CA ARG A 96 -3.14 9.97 5.71
C ARG A 96 -4.62 10.13 6.01
N THR A 97 -5.44 10.44 5.01
CA THR A 97 -6.90 10.56 5.20
C THR A 97 -7.53 9.23 5.61
N ALA A 98 -7.09 8.11 5.05
CA ALA A 98 -7.56 6.78 5.42
C ALA A 98 -7.30 6.47 6.90
N ILE A 99 -6.07 6.75 7.39
CA ILE A 99 -5.70 6.57 8.78
C ILE A 99 -6.52 7.50 9.69
N ALA A 100 -6.66 8.78 9.32
CA ALA A 100 -7.44 9.76 10.08
C ALA A 100 -8.95 9.43 10.13
N SER A 101 -9.47 8.73 9.12
CA SER A 101 -10.89 8.35 9.00
C SER A 101 -11.21 7.00 9.64
N ARG A 102 -10.20 6.28 10.15
CA ARG A 102 -10.39 4.93 10.70
C ARG A 102 -11.11 4.99 12.05
N THR A 103 -12.05 4.08 12.25
CA THR A 103 -12.65 3.88 13.58
C THR A 103 -11.78 2.95 14.42
N PRO A 104 -11.51 3.24 15.72
CA PRO A 104 -10.51 2.53 16.52
C PRO A 104 -10.71 1.01 16.65
N GLN A 105 -11.90 0.49 16.35
CA GLN A 105 -12.22 -0.94 16.49
C GLN A 105 -11.92 -1.78 15.25
N PHE A 106 -11.64 -1.17 14.09
CA PHE A 106 -11.51 -1.91 12.83
C PHE A 106 -10.44 -1.33 11.90
N GLY A 107 -9.50 -2.18 11.50
CA GLY A 107 -8.56 -1.87 10.43
C GLY A 107 -7.25 -2.64 10.58
N THR A 108 -6.82 -3.30 9.52
CA THR A 108 -5.45 -3.78 9.42
C THR A 108 -4.55 -2.55 9.31
N ARG A 109 -3.48 -2.47 10.12
CA ARG A 109 -2.56 -1.32 10.12
C ARG A 109 -1.59 -1.31 8.91
N LEU A 110 -2.03 -1.87 7.79
CA LEU A 110 -1.26 -1.99 6.55
C LEU A 110 -1.18 -0.65 5.81
N THR A 111 -2.19 0.20 5.98
CA THR A 111 -2.20 1.56 5.45
C THR A 111 -1.02 2.38 5.98
N GLU A 112 -0.61 2.15 7.23
CA GLU A 112 0.58 2.75 7.85
C GLU A 112 1.87 2.33 7.13
N LEU A 113 2.01 1.06 6.75
CA LEU A 113 3.15 0.58 5.96
C LEU A 113 3.14 1.16 4.54
N ASP A 114 1.96 1.30 3.92
CA ASP A 114 1.82 1.92 2.60
C ASP A 114 2.14 3.44 2.66
N LEU A 115 1.73 4.14 3.72
CA LEU A 115 2.11 5.54 3.99
C LEU A 115 3.62 5.68 4.17
N ALA A 116 4.23 4.89 5.06
CA ALA A 116 5.67 4.91 5.30
C ALA A 116 6.47 4.61 4.02
N THR A 117 6.00 3.67 3.19
CA THR A 117 6.59 3.40 1.87
C THR A 117 6.59 4.65 0.98
N GLY A 118 5.44 5.34 0.89
CA GLY A 118 5.30 6.58 0.13
C GLY A 118 6.24 7.68 0.62
N LEU A 119 6.24 7.93 1.93
CA LEU A 119 7.06 8.94 2.61
C LEU A 119 8.55 8.71 2.38
N LEU A 120 9.07 7.53 2.71
CA LEU A 120 10.50 7.22 2.56
C LEU A 120 10.95 7.32 1.09
N SER A 121 10.07 7.00 0.14
CA SER A 121 10.37 7.12 -1.28
C SER A 121 10.56 8.56 -1.78
N ARG A 122 10.18 9.58 -1.01
CA ARG A 122 10.42 11.00 -1.32
C ARG A 122 11.71 11.53 -0.71
N GLN A 123 12.26 10.84 0.31
CA GLN A 123 13.52 11.17 0.99
C GLN A 123 13.62 12.63 1.49
N ARG A 124 12.47 13.28 1.77
CA ARG A 124 12.47 14.61 2.39
C ARG A 124 12.64 14.47 3.91
N PRO A 125 13.35 15.38 4.59
CA PRO A 125 13.55 15.29 6.03
C PRO A 125 12.24 15.14 6.83
N GLU A 126 11.22 15.92 6.49
CA GLU A 126 9.90 15.86 7.12
C GLU A 126 9.18 14.51 6.89
N ASP A 127 9.39 13.89 5.73
CA ASP A 127 8.80 12.60 5.40
C ASP A 127 9.49 11.45 6.13
N ILE A 128 10.80 11.56 6.31
CA ILE A 128 11.60 10.62 7.08
C ILE A 128 11.18 10.65 8.55
N GLU A 129 10.93 11.84 9.10
CA GLU A 129 10.44 12.02 10.46
C GLU A 129 9.05 11.38 10.64
N GLU A 130 8.09 11.74 9.79
CA GLU A 130 6.73 11.19 9.85
C GLU A 130 6.72 9.67 9.63
N ALA A 131 7.52 9.13 8.70
CA ALA A 131 7.63 7.69 8.52
C ALA A 131 8.12 6.99 9.79
N GLY A 132 9.03 7.62 10.54
CA GLY A 132 9.48 7.14 11.84
C GLY A 132 8.35 7.09 12.87
N GLU A 133 7.52 8.13 12.95
CA GLU A 133 6.36 8.17 13.85
C GLU A 133 5.32 7.09 13.49
N VAL A 134 5.02 6.96 12.20
CA VAL A 134 4.08 5.97 11.67
C VAL A 134 4.53 4.55 12.00
N LEU A 135 5.80 4.22 11.73
CA LEU A 135 6.37 2.89 12.02
C LEU A 135 6.49 2.62 13.52
N ALA A 136 6.80 3.63 14.34
CA ALA A 136 6.85 3.49 15.79
C ALA A 136 5.47 3.23 16.41
N SER A 137 4.39 3.70 15.77
CA SER A 137 3.03 3.48 16.25
C SER A 137 2.58 2.02 16.18
N GLN A 138 3.27 1.19 15.38
CA GLN A 138 3.03 -0.25 15.25
C GLN A 138 4.37 -1.02 15.32
N PRO A 139 4.79 -1.45 16.52
CA PRO A 139 5.97 -2.30 16.67
C PRO A 139 5.85 -3.62 15.90
N CYS A 140 6.96 -4.11 15.34
CA CYS A 140 7.01 -5.37 14.57
C CYS A 140 6.40 -6.58 15.31
N GLN A 141 6.56 -6.64 16.64
CA GLN A 141 6.03 -7.71 17.48
C GLN A 141 4.49 -7.83 17.43
N ASP A 142 3.80 -6.73 17.14
CA ASP A 142 2.34 -6.67 17.05
C ASP A 142 1.83 -7.02 15.64
N ILE A 143 2.75 -7.18 14.68
CA ILE A 143 2.44 -7.59 13.32
C ILE A 143 2.30 -9.11 13.29
N LEU A 144 1.13 -9.59 12.85
CA LEU A 144 0.84 -11.01 12.81
C LEU A 144 1.53 -11.71 11.64
N MET A 145 1.43 -11.19 10.42
CA MET A 145 1.84 -11.89 9.20
C MET A 145 3.31 -11.67 8.87
N ASN A 146 4.02 -12.72 8.44
CA ASN A 146 5.43 -12.59 8.03
C ASN A 146 5.63 -11.66 6.84
N VAL A 147 4.67 -11.59 5.90
CA VAL A 147 4.74 -10.64 4.77
C VAL A 147 4.74 -9.18 5.24
N ASP A 148 3.98 -8.88 6.28
CA ASP A 148 3.90 -7.53 6.83
C ASP A 148 5.11 -7.24 7.73
N ARG A 149 5.62 -8.24 8.46
CA ARG A 149 6.88 -8.13 9.21
C ARG A 149 8.05 -7.86 8.26
N PHE A 150 8.14 -8.61 7.17
CA PHE A 150 9.14 -8.37 6.13
C PHE A 150 9.10 -6.92 5.63
N ARG A 151 7.90 -6.43 5.31
CA ARG A 151 7.71 -5.04 4.85
C ARG A 151 8.11 -4.04 5.92
N TRP A 152 7.74 -4.27 7.17
CA TRP A 152 8.12 -3.40 8.29
C TRP A 152 9.64 -3.35 8.48
N GLU A 153 10.32 -4.50 8.51
CA GLU A 153 11.78 -4.58 8.65
C GLU A 153 12.49 -3.87 7.48
N PHE A 154 12.00 -4.05 6.26
CA PHE A 154 12.50 -3.34 5.09
C PHE A 154 12.39 -1.81 5.23
N LEU A 155 11.22 -1.32 5.67
CA LEU A 155 10.98 0.10 5.85
C LEU A 155 11.82 0.68 6.99
N MET A 156 12.00 -0.08 8.08
CA MET A 156 12.89 0.30 9.18
C MET A 156 14.35 0.37 8.74
N ALA A 157 14.84 -0.62 7.98
CA ALA A 157 16.19 -0.58 7.42
C ALA A 157 16.40 0.67 6.57
N THR A 158 15.43 0.98 5.69
CA THR A 158 15.44 2.18 4.85
C THR A 158 15.43 3.46 5.69
N LEU A 159 14.55 3.55 6.69
CA LEU A 159 14.46 4.69 7.60
C LEU A 159 15.80 4.92 8.33
N LYS A 160 16.39 3.87 8.91
CA LYS A 160 17.65 3.98 9.65
C LYS A 160 18.79 4.43 8.74
N LEU A 161 18.85 3.91 7.51
CA LEU A 161 19.85 4.34 6.54
C LEU A 161 19.71 5.84 6.22
N LEU A 162 18.49 6.30 5.93
CA LEU A 162 18.21 7.71 5.65
C LEU A 162 18.47 8.64 6.85
N GLN A 163 18.39 8.11 8.06
CA GLN A 163 18.79 8.80 9.31
C GLN A 163 20.31 8.76 9.58
N GLY A 164 21.11 8.14 8.71
CA GLY A 164 22.55 7.95 8.91
C GLY A 164 22.92 6.89 9.96
N ARG A 165 21.95 6.08 10.41
CA ARG A 165 22.11 5.03 11.42
C ARG A 165 22.43 3.69 10.75
N ALA A 166 23.58 3.64 10.08
CA ALA A 166 23.95 2.52 9.20
C ALA A 166 23.97 1.15 9.90
N ALA A 167 24.51 1.05 11.12
CA ALA A 167 24.55 -0.21 11.86
C ALA A 167 23.14 -0.79 12.11
N GLU A 168 22.20 0.05 12.56
CA GLU A 168 20.82 -0.38 12.78
C GLU A 168 20.08 -0.68 11.47
N ALA A 169 20.45 0.01 10.38
CA ALA A 169 19.91 -0.29 9.07
C ALA A 169 20.28 -1.72 8.63
N VAL A 170 21.52 -2.14 8.90
CA VAL A 170 21.98 -3.52 8.65
C VAL A 170 21.20 -4.53 9.48
N ASP A 171 21.04 -4.29 10.78
CA ASP A 171 20.30 -5.20 11.67
C ASP A 171 18.88 -5.47 11.16
N HIS A 172 18.16 -4.42 10.74
CA HIS A 172 16.83 -4.54 10.16
C HIS A 172 16.86 -5.20 8.77
N ALA A 173 17.87 -4.91 7.95
CA ALA A 173 17.99 -5.50 6.62
C ALA A 173 18.22 -7.02 6.68
N GLU A 174 19.07 -7.47 7.60
CA GLU A 174 19.31 -8.89 7.85
C GLU A 174 18.06 -9.60 8.37
N GLN A 175 17.29 -8.97 9.27
CA GLN A 175 16.01 -9.49 9.74
C GLN A 175 15.00 -9.64 8.60
N ALA A 176 14.89 -8.63 7.72
CA ALA A 176 14.04 -8.73 6.53
C ALA A 176 14.47 -9.89 5.62
N LEU A 177 15.77 -10.06 5.35
CA LEU A 177 16.26 -11.17 4.53
C LEU A 177 16.01 -12.53 5.19
N ALA A 178 16.17 -12.64 6.52
CA ALA A 178 15.87 -13.85 7.27
C ALA A 178 14.39 -14.23 7.17
N ILE A 179 13.48 -13.25 7.29
CA ILE A 179 12.04 -13.46 7.13
C ILE A 179 11.70 -13.89 5.68
N ALA A 180 12.32 -13.27 4.68
CA ALA A 180 12.12 -13.64 3.27
C ALA A 180 12.61 -15.06 2.94
N GLY A 181 13.60 -15.56 3.68
CA GLY A 181 14.10 -16.94 3.56
C GLY A 181 13.17 -18.00 4.17
N LEU A 182 12.11 -17.61 4.89
CA LEU A 182 11.14 -18.56 5.47
C LEU A 182 10.29 -19.18 4.36
N SER A 183 10.62 -20.42 3.98
CA SER A 183 9.89 -21.19 2.97
C SER A 183 8.68 -21.96 3.54
N ASN A 184 8.57 -22.06 4.86
CA ASN A 184 7.46 -22.75 5.50
C ASN A 184 6.22 -21.84 5.59
N PRO A 185 5.02 -22.34 5.25
CA PRO A 185 3.79 -21.60 5.45
C PRO A 185 3.62 -21.24 6.92
N GLN A 186 3.27 -19.99 7.19
CA GLN A 186 3.04 -19.52 8.56
C GLN A 186 1.89 -20.29 9.24
N PHE A 187 0.91 -20.75 8.44
CA PHE A 187 -0.18 -21.60 8.90
C PHE A 187 -0.16 -22.94 8.16
N PRO A 188 0.10 -24.07 8.85
CA PRO A 188 0.24 -25.38 8.20
C PRO A 188 -0.97 -25.83 7.36
N ARG A 189 -2.18 -25.36 7.70
CA ARG A 189 -3.43 -25.68 6.98
C ARG A 189 -3.74 -24.72 5.82
N HIS A 190 -2.96 -23.65 5.68
CA HIS A 190 -3.13 -22.62 4.65
C HIS A 190 -1.77 -22.36 3.99
N PRO A 191 -1.34 -23.23 3.06
CA PRO A 191 0.03 -23.27 2.54
C PRO A 191 0.48 -21.99 1.82
N THR A 192 -0.45 -21.11 1.45
CA THR A 192 -0.17 -19.85 0.77
C THR A 192 -0.20 -18.64 1.72
N VAL A 193 -0.70 -18.79 2.94
CA VAL A 193 -0.89 -17.67 3.87
C VAL A 193 0.37 -17.42 4.68
N GLY A 194 0.82 -16.17 4.68
CA GLY A 194 2.02 -15.73 5.42
C GLY A 194 3.34 -16.16 4.77
N VAL A 195 3.32 -16.69 3.54
CA VAL A 195 4.54 -16.92 2.75
C VAL A 195 5.01 -15.58 2.18
N VAL A 196 6.30 -15.28 2.35
CA VAL A 196 6.88 -14.02 1.88
C VAL A 196 7.38 -14.20 0.45
N ASN A 197 6.61 -13.69 -0.51
CA ASN A 197 7.04 -13.56 -1.91
C ASN A 197 7.65 -12.17 -2.11
N ALA A 198 8.82 -11.94 -1.52
CA ALA A 198 9.50 -10.65 -1.60
C ALA A 198 9.89 -10.33 -3.05
N PRO A 199 9.51 -9.14 -3.59
CA PRO A 199 9.94 -8.74 -4.92
C PRO A 199 11.47 -8.61 -5.02
N ALA A 200 12.02 -8.91 -6.20
CA ALA A 200 13.47 -8.95 -6.42
C ALA A 200 14.17 -7.60 -6.12
N ASP A 201 13.51 -6.48 -6.44
CA ASP A 201 13.97 -5.12 -6.16
C ASP A 201 14.01 -4.80 -4.66
N TRP A 202 13.06 -5.33 -3.86
CA TRP A 202 13.14 -5.22 -2.40
C TRP A 202 14.34 -5.99 -1.86
N LEU A 203 14.54 -7.22 -2.33
CA LEU A 203 15.67 -8.05 -1.90
C LEU A 203 17.02 -7.43 -2.30
N GLU A 204 17.09 -6.81 -3.49
CA GLU A 204 18.26 -6.06 -3.94
C GLU A 204 18.49 -4.82 -3.09
N GLY A 205 17.43 -4.06 -2.79
CA GLY A 205 17.49 -2.93 -1.87
C GLY A 205 18.10 -3.30 -0.51
N LEU A 206 17.65 -4.39 0.11
CA LEU A 206 18.21 -4.87 1.37
C LEU A 206 19.71 -5.19 1.29
N ARG A 207 20.14 -5.84 0.20
CA ARG A 207 21.56 -6.12 -0.04
C ARG A 207 22.37 -4.85 -0.25
N ASN A 208 21.79 -3.85 -0.92
CA ASN A 208 22.41 -2.55 -1.10
C ASN A 208 22.55 -1.81 0.23
N ILE A 209 21.56 -1.83 1.11
CA ILE A 209 21.67 -1.25 2.47
C ILE A 209 22.89 -1.84 3.20
N ILE A 210 23.02 -3.17 3.17
CA ILE A 210 24.13 -3.87 3.83
C ILE A 210 25.48 -3.43 3.23
N SER A 211 25.61 -3.44 1.90
CA SER A 211 26.85 -3.03 1.22
C SER A 211 27.17 -1.54 1.41
N GLU A 212 26.17 -0.66 1.40
CA GLU A 212 26.34 0.78 1.59
C GLU A 212 26.78 1.09 3.03
N ALA A 213 26.20 0.44 4.03
CA ALA A 213 26.60 0.57 5.43
C ALA A 213 28.07 0.16 5.63
N GLU A 214 28.51 -0.92 4.98
CA GLU A 214 29.92 -1.31 4.96
C GLU A 214 30.80 -0.23 4.31
N SER A 215 30.34 0.41 3.23
CA SER A 215 31.11 1.47 2.55
C SER A 215 31.22 2.78 3.36
N VAL A 216 30.18 3.13 4.13
CA VAL A 216 30.18 4.28 5.05
C VAL A 216 31.17 4.05 6.19
N SER A 217 31.29 2.80 6.68
CA SER A 217 32.31 2.44 7.66
C SER A 217 33.76 2.63 7.14
N VAL A 218 33.93 2.70 5.82
CA VAL A 218 35.19 2.95 5.10
C VAL A 218 35.30 4.41 4.60
N GLY A 219 34.40 5.31 5.03
CA GLY A 219 34.51 6.76 4.78
C GLY A 219 33.95 7.26 3.45
N LYS A 220 33.06 6.51 2.78
CA LYS A 220 32.36 6.95 1.56
C LYS A 220 30.99 7.57 1.88
N SER A 221 30.56 8.53 1.06
CA SER A 221 29.21 9.12 1.12
C SER A 221 28.16 8.16 0.58
N LEU A 222 26.98 8.12 1.21
CA LEU A 222 25.82 7.34 0.75
C LEU A 222 25.38 7.80 -0.64
N THR A 223 25.15 6.86 -1.56
CA THR A 223 24.48 7.09 -2.84
C THR A 223 22.97 7.02 -2.63
N HIS A 224 22.20 7.88 -3.31
CA HIS A 224 20.78 8.07 -3.06
C HIS A 224 19.97 6.77 -3.21
N ALA A 225 18.95 6.60 -2.36
CA ALA A 225 18.14 5.38 -2.27
C ALA A 225 17.15 5.23 -3.45
N ASP A 226 17.69 5.11 -4.66
CA ASP A 226 16.95 4.89 -5.92
C ASP A 226 16.27 3.52 -5.97
N TRP A 227 16.64 2.62 -5.05
CA TRP A 227 16.10 1.27 -4.92
C TRP A 227 14.83 1.17 -4.06
N ILE A 228 14.32 2.27 -3.47
CA ILE A 228 13.05 2.22 -2.71
C ILE A 228 11.92 1.76 -3.65
N PRO A 229 11.37 0.56 -3.44
CA PRO A 229 10.49 -0.06 -4.42
C PRO A 229 9.19 0.72 -4.58
N LYS A 230 8.74 0.83 -5.82
CA LYS A 230 7.37 1.26 -6.11
C LYS A 230 6.47 0.05 -5.87
N ARG A 231 5.40 0.19 -5.07
CA ARG A 231 4.40 -0.87 -4.89
C ARG A 231 3.89 -1.30 -6.27
N ARG A 232 4.39 -2.44 -6.76
CA ARG A 232 3.94 -3.05 -8.02
C ARG A 232 2.83 -4.05 -7.74
N SER A 233 2.02 -4.22 -8.79
CA SER A 233 0.75 -4.94 -8.90
C SER A 233 0.56 -6.18 -8.06
#